data_AF-A0A6I6A5K0-F1
#
_entry.id   AF-A0A6I6A5K0-F1
#
_cell.length_a   1.000
_cell.length_b   1.000
_cell.length_c   1.000
_cell.angle_alpha   90.00
_cell.angle_beta   90.00
_cell.angle_gamma   90.00
#
_symmetry.space_group_name_H-M   'P 1'
#
loop_
_entity.id
_entity.type
_entity.pdbx_description
1 polymer ?
#
loop_
_entity_poly.entity_id
_entity_poly.type
_entity_poly.pdbx_seq_one_letter_code
_entity_poly.pdbx_strand_id
1 'polypeptide(L)'
;MTPPAPVPPALDGLHVLALPAGTDVVGLARAWFADARWEREPGLAQPAARPTGARFRGIAVEAAPVVGALAVAPGVVLVGPHPCDAATARALGLPARDADLYGLPVRTPAEAQVPAGLLAGWATAAARRTGGGILPADRASVVVPDPAAALDLTLWSAVPVAAQDVVPLVRPALSGSRLGPASVPADGAPGFTLTATFPYDGAVVVRLARAAQVPLVLSGLDWREHGPWGYHVTWEPPDPLQLQAEPPSQQHVVARTRVAPAVARVVGTLWRAAGGTVVDAGGFVVGRAELDERAGAALR
;
A
#
# COMPACT_ATOMS: atom_id res chain seq x y z
N MET A 1 -30.49 3.86 -18.30
CA MET A 1 -29.55 3.32 -17.31
C MET A 1 -28.89 2.12 -17.94
N THR A 2 -27.60 2.21 -18.27
CA THR A 2 -26.84 1.07 -18.78
C THR A 2 -26.68 0.06 -17.65
N PRO A 3 -26.93 -1.24 -17.86
CA PRO A 3 -26.66 -2.24 -16.84
C PRO A 3 -25.19 -2.19 -16.43
N PRO A 4 -24.86 -2.42 -15.14
CA PRO A 4 -23.47 -2.47 -14.72
C PRO A 4 -22.72 -3.53 -15.53
N ALA A 5 -21.48 -3.24 -15.90
CA ALA A 5 -20.64 -4.23 -16.57
C ALA A 5 -20.53 -5.48 -15.67
N PRO A 6 -20.71 -6.69 -16.21
CA PRO A 6 -20.65 -7.89 -15.40
C PRO A 6 -19.21 -8.14 -14.95
N VAL A 7 -19.04 -8.48 -13.67
CA VAL A 7 -17.80 -9.09 -13.18
C VAL A 7 -17.73 -10.55 -13.63
N PRO A 8 -16.53 -11.16 -13.71
CA PRO A 8 -16.41 -12.59 -13.97
C PRO A 8 -17.29 -13.39 -12.98
N PRO A 9 -18.06 -14.40 -13.43
CA PRO A 9 -18.97 -15.17 -12.57
C PRO A 9 -18.29 -15.81 -11.35
N ALA A 10 -17.00 -16.14 -11.46
CA ALA A 10 -16.20 -16.66 -10.36
C ALA A 10 -16.03 -15.67 -9.19
N LEU A 11 -16.30 -14.38 -9.42
CA LEU A 11 -16.19 -13.30 -8.44
C LEU A 11 -17.56 -12.86 -7.89
N ASP A 12 -18.65 -13.50 -8.30
CA ASP A 12 -19.99 -13.17 -7.82
C ASP A 12 -20.12 -13.41 -6.31
N GLY A 13 -20.68 -12.43 -5.59
CA GLY A 13 -20.80 -12.47 -4.13
C GLY A 13 -19.50 -12.23 -3.35
N LEU A 14 -18.37 -11.98 -4.02
CA LEU A 14 -17.09 -11.64 -3.38
C LEU A 14 -16.80 -10.14 -3.44
N HIS A 15 -16.06 -9.63 -2.46
CA HIS A 15 -15.36 -8.35 -2.66
C HIS A 15 -14.31 -8.55 -3.75
N VAL A 16 -14.09 -7.54 -4.59
CA VAL A 16 -13.11 -7.62 -5.68
C VAL A 16 -12.05 -6.56 -5.46
N LEU A 17 -10.80 -6.98 -5.32
CA LEU A 17 -9.63 -6.11 -5.35
C LEU A 17 -9.12 -6.07 -6.80
N ALA A 18 -9.10 -4.88 -7.38
CA ALA A 18 -8.49 -4.63 -8.68
C ALA A 18 -7.12 -4.01 -8.48
N LEU A 19 -6.08 -4.68 -8.98
CA LEU A 19 -4.71 -4.16 -8.98
C LEU A 19 -4.28 -3.93 -10.44
N PRO A 20 -3.37 -2.98 -10.74
CA PRO A 20 -2.78 -2.87 -12.07
C PRO A 20 -2.24 -4.23 -12.55
N ALA A 21 -2.43 -4.54 -13.83
CA ALA A 21 -2.03 -5.82 -14.39
C ALA A 21 -0.53 -6.11 -14.11
N GLY A 22 -0.23 -7.35 -13.71
CA GLY A 22 1.14 -7.78 -13.39
C GLY A 22 1.66 -7.34 -12.02
N THR A 23 0.82 -6.75 -11.16
CA THR A 23 1.20 -6.45 -9.77
C THR A 23 1.58 -7.72 -9.01
N ASP A 24 2.70 -7.69 -8.28
CA ASP A 24 3.07 -8.76 -7.34
C ASP A 24 2.14 -8.78 -6.11
N VAL A 25 0.98 -9.42 -6.28
CA VAL A 25 -0.03 -9.56 -5.22
C VAL A 25 0.49 -10.40 -4.04
N VAL A 26 1.42 -11.34 -4.27
CA VAL A 26 1.98 -12.17 -3.21
C VAL A 26 2.90 -11.34 -2.32
N GLY A 27 3.76 -10.50 -2.91
CA GLY A 27 4.59 -9.55 -2.18
C GLY A 27 3.75 -8.59 -1.34
N LEU A 28 2.65 -8.06 -1.90
CA LEU A 28 1.70 -7.22 -1.15
C LEU A 28 1.03 -7.98 -0.02
N ALA A 29 0.61 -9.22 -0.24
CA ALA A 29 0.00 -10.04 0.80
C ALA A 29 0.99 -10.35 1.93
N ARG A 30 2.24 -10.71 1.61
CA ARG A 30 3.29 -11.04 2.58
C ARG A 30 3.64 -9.90 3.54
N ALA A 31 3.39 -8.65 3.14
CA ALA A 31 3.58 -7.51 4.02
C ALA A 31 2.63 -7.51 5.25
N TRP A 32 1.46 -8.17 5.13
CA TRP A 32 0.42 -8.26 6.17
C TRP A 32 0.15 -9.68 6.65
N PHE A 33 0.58 -10.68 5.87
CA PHE A 33 0.31 -12.10 6.06
C PHE A 33 1.57 -12.93 5.81
N ALA A 34 2.31 -13.29 6.85
CA ALA A 34 3.65 -13.87 6.74
C ALA A 34 3.70 -15.12 5.83
N ASP A 35 2.68 -15.97 5.90
CA ASP A 35 2.62 -17.26 5.18
C ASP A 35 1.92 -17.18 3.82
N ALA A 36 1.65 -15.96 3.31
CA ALA A 36 0.93 -15.79 2.06
C ALA A 36 1.67 -16.46 0.89
N ARG A 37 0.95 -17.32 0.15
CA ARG A 37 1.48 -18.12 -0.95
C ARG A 37 0.37 -18.64 -1.86
N TRP A 38 0.72 -18.89 -3.11
CA TRP A 38 -0.15 -19.62 -4.02
C TRP A 38 -0.33 -21.07 -3.53
N GLU A 39 -1.57 -21.47 -3.26
CA GLU A 39 -1.93 -22.89 -3.15
C GLU A 39 -2.13 -23.50 -4.54
N ARG A 40 -2.60 -22.67 -5.47
CA ARG A 40 -2.64 -22.95 -6.90
C ARG A 40 -2.08 -21.75 -7.63
N GLU A 41 -1.00 -21.95 -8.37
CA GLU A 41 -0.43 -20.90 -9.19
C GLU A 41 -1.36 -20.57 -10.36
N PRO A 42 -1.54 -19.28 -10.69
CA PRO A 42 -2.20 -18.90 -11.91
C PRO A 42 -1.32 -19.24 -13.10
N GLY A 43 -1.96 -19.69 -14.18
CA GLY A 43 -1.25 -20.19 -15.35
C GLY A 43 -1.95 -19.82 -16.64
N LEU A 44 -1.14 -19.71 -17.69
CA LEU A 44 -1.68 -19.63 -19.05
C LEU A 44 -2.56 -20.84 -19.32
N ALA A 45 -3.59 -20.60 -20.10
CA ALA A 45 -4.53 -21.62 -20.48
C ALA A 45 -3.81 -22.82 -21.12
N GLN A 46 -3.92 -23.99 -20.51
CA GLN A 46 -3.33 -25.19 -21.08
C GLN A 46 -4.17 -25.59 -22.30
N PRO A 47 -3.55 -25.88 -23.47
CA PRO A 47 -4.29 -26.32 -24.63
C PRO A 47 -5.12 -27.54 -24.26
N ALA A 48 -6.45 -27.41 -24.36
CA ALA A 48 -7.35 -28.50 -24.04
C ALA A 48 -6.98 -29.73 -24.90
N ALA A 49 -6.95 -30.91 -24.26
CA ALA A 49 -6.72 -32.16 -24.97
C ALA A 49 -7.73 -32.26 -26.13
N ARG A 50 -7.25 -32.33 -27.37
CA ARG A 50 -8.11 -32.39 -28.54
C ARG A 50 -8.99 -33.65 -28.43
N PRO A 51 -10.32 -33.53 -28.37
CA PRO A 51 -11.17 -34.70 -28.33
C PRO A 51 -10.96 -35.54 -29.60
N THR A 52 -10.49 -36.78 -29.43
CA THR A 52 -10.23 -37.69 -30.55
C THR A 52 -11.52 -38.39 -30.98
N GLY A 53 -11.94 -38.18 -32.23
CA GLY A 53 -13.06 -38.88 -32.85
C GLY A 53 -13.68 -38.09 -34.00
N ALA A 54 -14.24 -38.80 -34.99
CA ALA A 54 -14.85 -38.19 -36.19
C ALA A 54 -15.97 -37.17 -35.87
N ARG A 55 -16.63 -37.32 -34.72
CA ARG A 55 -17.71 -36.45 -34.21
C ARG A 55 -17.25 -35.13 -33.59
N PHE A 56 -15.94 -34.91 -33.42
CA PHE A 56 -15.39 -33.70 -32.80
C PHE A 56 -14.51 -32.86 -33.76
N ARG A 57 -14.49 -33.20 -35.06
CA ARG A 57 -13.83 -32.37 -36.08
C ARG A 57 -14.53 -31.01 -36.16
N GLY A 58 -13.81 -29.94 -35.80
CA GLY A 58 -14.29 -28.55 -35.87
C GLY A 58 -14.63 -27.92 -34.53
N ILE A 59 -14.60 -28.66 -33.42
CA ILE A 59 -14.76 -28.07 -32.09
C ILE A 59 -13.41 -27.54 -31.61
N ALA A 60 -13.26 -26.22 -31.64
CA ALA A 60 -12.20 -25.54 -30.93
C ALA A 60 -12.61 -25.47 -29.45
N VAL A 61 -11.94 -26.25 -28.60
CA VAL A 61 -12.04 -26.06 -27.15
C VAL A 61 -11.07 -24.92 -26.82
N GLU A 62 -11.64 -23.76 -26.54
CA GLU A 62 -10.86 -22.62 -26.06
C GLU A 62 -10.26 -23.00 -24.70
N ALA A 63 -8.94 -22.88 -24.60
CA ALA A 63 -8.24 -23.16 -23.37
C ALA A 63 -8.67 -22.11 -22.33
N ALA A 64 -9.23 -22.55 -21.20
CA ALA A 64 -9.55 -21.65 -20.10
C ALA A 64 -8.28 -21.36 -19.29
N PRO A 65 -8.00 -20.10 -18.91
CA PRO A 65 -6.88 -19.77 -18.04
C PRO A 65 -7.05 -20.45 -16.68
N VAL A 66 -5.93 -20.88 -16.08
CA VAL A 66 -5.94 -21.45 -14.74
C VAL A 66 -6.02 -20.30 -13.75
N VAL A 67 -7.18 -20.15 -13.10
CA VAL A 67 -7.38 -19.17 -12.04
C VAL A 67 -6.62 -19.63 -10.80
N GLY A 68 -5.77 -18.75 -10.27
CA GLY A 68 -4.97 -19.00 -9.08
C GLY A 68 -5.80 -18.94 -7.79
N ALA A 69 -5.24 -19.54 -6.74
CA ALA A 69 -5.76 -19.51 -5.39
C ALA A 69 -4.64 -19.11 -4.43
N LEU A 70 -4.68 -17.87 -3.93
CA LEU A 70 -3.69 -17.29 -3.03
C LEU A 70 -4.17 -17.43 -1.59
N ALA A 71 -3.57 -18.32 -0.82
CA ALA A 71 -3.81 -18.36 0.61
C ALA A 71 -3.07 -17.21 1.29
N VAL A 72 -3.79 -16.46 2.13
CA VAL A 72 -3.23 -15.39 2.97
C VAL A 72 -3.30 -15.74 4.45
N ALA A 73 -4.23 -16.60 4.84
CA ALA A 73 -4.29 -17.17 6.18
C ALA A 73 -4.96 -18.55 6.10
N PRO A 74 -4.86 -19.40 7.14
CA PRO A 74 -5.59 -20.66 7.18
C PRO A 74 -7.08 -20.44 6.89
N GLY A 75 -7.61 -21.05 5.82
CA GLY A 75 -9.00 -20.91 5.40
C GLY A 75 -9.37 -19.60 4.70
N VAL A 76 -8.43 -18.67 4.49
CA VAL A 76 -8.68 -17.41 3.76
C VAL A 76 -7.88 -17.42 2.46
N VAL A 77 -8.60 -17.53 1.35
CA VAL A 77 -8.04 -17.65 0.00
C VAL A 77 -8.61 -16.56 -0.90
N LEU A 78 -7.74 -15.95 -1.69
CA LEU A 78 -8.10 -15.06 -2.77
C LEU A 78 -8.13 -15.82 -4.10
N VAL A 79 -9.12 -15.54 -4.92
CA VAL A 79 -9.30 -16.20 -6.22
C VAL A 79 -8.97 -15.21 -7.33
N GLY A 80 -8.02 -15.55 -8.19
CA GLY A 80 -7.53 -14.68 -9.26
C GLY A 80 -6.09 -15.01 -9.65
N PRO A 81 -5.45 -14.20 -10.51
CA PRO A 81 -6.00 -13.04 -11.20
C PRO A 81 -7.05 -13.40 -12.24
N HIS A 82 -8.04 -12.53 -12.39
CA HIS A 82 -8.90 -12.45 -13.57
C HIS A 82 -8.52 -11.19 -14.36
N PRO A 83 -7.96 -11.31 -15.58
CA PRO A 83 -7.62 -10.16 -16.40
C PRO A 83 -8.84 -9.31 -16.71
N CYS A 84 -8.67 -7.99 -16.62
CA CYS A 84 -9.68 -6.98 -16.89
C CYS A 84 -9.04 -5.85 -17.69
N ASP A 85 -9.53 -5.61 -18.90
CA ASP A 85 -9.01 -4.53 -19.73
C ASP A 85 -9.42 -3.15 -19.21
N ALA A 86 -8.72 -2.10 -19.66
CA ALA A 86 -9.00 -0.72 -19.27
C ALA A 86 -10.44 -0.24 -19.56
N ALA A 87 -11.10 -0.78 -20.58
CA ALA A 87 -12.45 -0.40 -20.94
C ALA A 87 -13.47 -0.97 -19.95
N THR A 88 -13.30 -2.25 -19.59
CA THR A 88 -14.09 -2.97 -18.61
C THR A 88 -13.85 -2.40 -17.22
N ALA A 89 -12.60 -2.14 -16.83
CA ALA A 89 -12.26 -1.48 -15.58
C ALA A 89 -13.00 -0.13 -15.45
N ARG A 90 -12.96 0.71 -16.48
CA ARG A 90 -13.70 1.98 -16.51
C ARG A 90 -15.20 1.78 -16.36
N ALA A 91 -15.78 0.79 -17.06
CA ALA A 91 -17.20 0.49 -16.99
C ALA A 91 -17.63 -0.02 -15.60
N LEU A 92 -16.72 -0.64 -14.85
CA LEU A 92 -16.88 -1.04 -13.45
C LEU A 92 -16.62 0.09 -12.45
N GLY A 93 -16.29 1.31 -12.90
CA GLY A 93 -15.94 2.44 -12.02
C GLY A 93 -14.53 2.37 -11.41
N LEU A 94 -13.70 1.44 -11.88
CA LEU A 94 -12.30 1.29 -11.48
C LEU A 94 -11.39 2.23 -12.29
N PRO A 95 -10.13 2.45 -11.84
CA PRO A 95 -9.13 3.16 -12.62
C PRO A 95 -9.00 2.59 -14.04
N ALA A 96 -9.06 3.48 -15.04
CA ALA A 96 -9.15 3.10 -16.45
C ALA A 96 -7.81 2.64 -17.06
N ARG A 97 -7.35 1.47 -16.60
CA ARG A 97 -6.12 0.77 -17.03
C ARG A 97 -6.33 -0.74 -16.94
N ASP A 98 -5.48 -1.50 -17.60
CA ASP A 98 -5.50 -2.96 -17.47
C ASP A 98 -5.23 -3.36 -16.02
N ALA A 99 -6.03 -4.30 -15.52
CA ALA A 99 -6.06 -4.72 -14.14
C ALA A 99 -6.21 -6.23 -14.00
N ASP A 100 -5.69 -6.75 -12.90
CA ASP A 100 -5.95 -8.10 -12.42
C ASP A 100 -6.96 -8.02 -11.27
N LEU A 101 -8.07 -8.73 -11.40
CA LEU A 101 -9.12 -8.80 -10.40
C LEU A 101 -8.92 -10.02 -9.49
N TYR A 102 -9.03 -9.81 -8.19
CA TYR A 102 -8.93 -10.84 -7.16
C TYR A 102 -10.19 -10.83 -6.30
N GLY A 103 -10.84 -11.98 -6.17
CA GLY A 103 -11.98 -12.19 -5.27
C GLY A 103 -11.52 -12.40 -3.84
N LEU A 104 -12.12 -11.68 -2.90
CA LEU A 104 -11.89 -11.77 -1.46
C LEU A 104 -13.20 -12.20 -0.78
N PRO A 105 -13.11 -13.12 0.20
CA PRO A 105 -14.28 -13.51 0.97
C PRO A 105 -14.86 -12.31 1.75
N VAL A 106 -16.20 -12.19 1.77
CA VAL A 106 -16.92 -11.14 2.51
C VAL A 106 -16.74 -11.28 4.02
N ARG A 107 -16.56 -12.53 4.49
CA ARG A 107 -16.29 -12.85 5.88
C ARG A 107 -15.14 -13.83 5.95
N THR A 108 -14.21 -13.57 6.85
CA THR A 108 -13.18 -14.55 7.19
C THR A 108 -13.82 -15.67 8.01
N PRO A 109 -13.47 -16.95 7.78
CA PRO A 109 -13.94 -18.04 8.62
C PRO A 109 -13.51 -17.82 10.08
N ALA A 110 -14.34 -18.28 11.04
CA ALA A 110 -14.08 -18.06 12.46
C ALA A 110 -12.79 -18.74 12.92
N GLU A 111 -12.45 -19.87 12.29
CA GLU A 111 -11.26 -20.67 12.52
C GLU A 111 -9.97 -20.04 11.99
N ALA A 112 -10.05 -19.05 11.10
CA ALA A 112 -8.90 -18.49 10.40
C ALA A 112 -7.95 -17.67 11.29
N GLN A 113 -8.36 -17.34 12.53
CA GLN A 113 -7.62 -16.49 13.48
C GLN A 113 -7.14 -15.16 12.87
N VAL A 114 -7.83 -14.67 11.84
CA VAL A 114 -7.55 -13.36 11.22
C VAL A 114 -8.36 -12.30 11.97
N PRO A 115 -7.72 -11.24 12.51
CA PRO A 115 -8.43 -10.13 13.13
C PRO A 115 -9.48 -9.54 12.18
N ALA A 116 -10.64 -9.19 12.73
CA ALA A 116 -11.72 -8.58 11.96
C ALA A 116 -11.20 -7.30 11.27
N GLY A 117 -11.48 -7.18 9.97
CA GLY A 117 -11.08 -6.04 9.16
C GLY A 117 -9.63 -6.07 8.64
N LEU A 118 -8.76 -7.01 9.06
CA LEU A 118 -7.37 -7.06 8.59
C LEU A 118 -7.29 -7.24 7.06
N LEU A 119 -8.11 -8.13 6.50
CA LEU A 119 -8.16 -8.38 5.05
C LEU A 119 -8.62 -7.14 4.27
N ALA A 120 -9.64 -6.43 4.78
CA ALA A 120 -10.14 -5.20 4.17
C ALA A 120 -9.12 -4.05 4.28
N GLY A 121 -8.44 -3.94 5.41
CA GLY A 121 -7.34 -3.00 5.63
C GLY A 121 -6.19 -3.25 4.65
N TRP A 122 -5.76 -4.51 4.50
CA TRP A 122 -4.75 -4.90 3.53
C TRP A 122 -5.19 -4.57 2.09
N ALA A 123 -6.41 -4.95 1.69
CA ALA A 123 -6.92 -4.70 0.35
C ALA A 123 -6.94 -3.19 0.03
N THR A 124 -7.33 -2.36 1.01
CA THR A 124 -7.34 -0.90 0.89
C THR A 124 -5.92 -0.34 0.77
N ALA A 125 -4.98 -0.84 1.58
CA ALA A 125 -3.58 -0.44 1.53
C ALA A 125 -2.93 -0.84 0.18
N ALA A 126 -3.19 -2.06 -0.29
CA ALA A 126 -2.71 -2.58 -1.57
C ALA A 126 -3.27 -1.77 -2.75
N ALA A 127 -4.59 -1.55 -2.81
CA ALA A 127 -5.22 -0.71 -3.82
C ALA A 127 -4.66 0.72 -3.79
N ARG A 128 -4.50 1.32 -2.62
CA ARG A 128 -3.91 2.67 -2.49
C ARG A 128 -2.48 2.72 -3.04
N ARG A 129 -1.63 1.75 -2.65
CA ARG A 129 -0.21 1.72 -3.05
C ARG A 129 -0.03 1.58 -4.56
N THR A 130 -0.89 0.79 -5.22
CA THR A 130 -0.76 0.53 -6.66
C THR A 130 -1.65 1.43 -7.52
N GLY A 131 -2.52 2.24 -6.88
CA GLY A 131 -3.59 2.97 -7.55
C GLY A 131 -4.69 2.05 -8.11
N GLY A 132 -4.89 0.88 -7.49
CA GLY A 132 -6.00 -0.01 -7.74
C GLY A 132 -7.34 0.51 -7.21
N GLY A 133 -8.31 -0.40 -7.09
CA GLY A 133 -9.64 -0.11 -6.54
C GLY A 133 -10.30 -1.35 -5.95
N ILE A 134 -11.40 -1.15 -5.23
CA ILE A 134 -12.16 -2.20 -4.57
C ILE A 134 -13.62 -2.11 -5.02
N LEU A 135 -14.16 -3.21 -5.50
CA LEU A 135 -15.59 -3.40 -5.73
C LEU A 135 -16.18 -4.20 -4.56
N PRO A 136 -17.04 -3.61 -3.73
CA PRO A 136 -17.76 -4.34 -2.70
C PRO A 136 -18.62 -5.46 -3.30
N ALA A 137 -18.91 -6.51 -2.52
CA ALA A 137 -19.68 -7.66 -3.00
C ALA A 137 -21.10 -7.32 -3.46
N ASP A 138 -21.72 -6.33 -2.82
CA ASP A 138 -23.03 -5.78 -3.18
C ASP A 138 -23.00 -4.86 -4.42
N ARG A 139 -21.80 -4.51 -4.89
CA ARG A 139 -21.53 -3.62 -6.03
C ARG A 139 -22.14 -2.23 -5.85
N ALA A 140 -22.44 -1.80 -4.62
CA ALA A 140 -23.17 -0.56 -4.34
C ALA A 140 -22.32 0.69 -4.61
N SER A 141 -21.06 0.70 -4.17
CA SER A 141 -20.13 1.81 -4.38
C SER A 141 -18.71 1.33 -4.57
N VAL A 142 -18.10 1.71 -5.69
CA VAL A 142 -16.69 1.42 -5.95
C VAL A 142 -15.84 2.31 -5.07
N VAL A 143 -14.84 1.73 -4.43
CA VAL A 143 -13.87 2.45 -3.60
C VAL A 143 -12.56 2.52 -4.36
N VAL A 144 -12.10 3.73 -4.69
CA VAL A 144 -10.77 3.97 -5.27
C VAL A 144 -9.97 4.77 -4.26
N PRO A 145 -9.14 4.11 -3.43
CA PRO A 145 -8.35 4.83 -2.43
C PRO A 145 -7.38 5.82 -3.10
N ASP A 146 -7.32 7.04 -2.57
CA ASP A 146 -6.41 8.07 -3.06
C ASP A 146 -4.94 7.64 -2.87
N PRO A 147 -4.18 7.35 -3.94
CA PRO A 147 -2.81 6.86 -3.85
C PRO A 147 -1.87 7.86 -3.17
N ALA A 148 -2.15 9.15 -3.28
CA ALA A 148 -1.33 10.20 -2.70
C ALA A 148 -1.61 10.43 -1.21
N ALA A 149 -2.62 9.76 -0.62
CA ALA A 149 -2.91 9.86 0.82
C ALA A 149 -1.86 9.18 1.71
N ALA A 150 -1.07 8.24 1.18
CA ALA A 150 0.00 7.56 1.92
C ALA A 150 1.32 8.35 1.91
N LEU A 151 1.31 9.51 2.56
CA LEU A 151 2.50 10.37 2.65
C LEU A 151 3.49 9.89 3.71
N ASP A 152 2.97 9.39 4.82
CA ASP A 152 3.76 9.08 6.00
C ASP A 152 4.69 7.89 5.74
N LEU A 153 5.91 8.05 6.23
CA LEU A 153 6.97 7.08 6.07
C LEU A 153 7.62 6.84 7.44
N THR A 154 7.92 5.58 7.74
CA THR A 154 8.68 5.21 8.93
C THR A 154 9.98 4.55 8.50
N LEU A 155 11.12 5.11 8.91
CA LEU A 155 12.41 4.42 8.82
C LEU A 155 12.62 3.61 10.09
N TRP A 156 12.81 2.31 9.91
CA TRP A 156 13.18 1.38 10.97
C TRP A 156 14.69 1.20 10.95
N SER A 157 15.38 1.54 12.04
CA SER A 157 16.83 1.36 12.17
C SER A 157 17.26 0.75 13.51
N ALA A 158 18.43 0.10 13.51
CA ALA A 158 19.16 -0.30 14.72
C ALA A 158 19.89 0.88 15.39
N VAL A 159 20.05 2.00 14.68
CA VAL A 159 20.89 3.12 15.10
C VAL A 159 20.00 4.32 15.47
N PRO A 160 19.92 4.70 16.76
CA PRO A 160 19.33 5.96 17.16
C PRO A 160 20.32 7.11 16.96
N VAL A 161 19.90 8.15 16.27
CA VAL A 161 20.66 9.39 16.05
C VAL A 161 20.18 10.43 17.04
N ALA A 162 21.11 11.11 17.73
CA ALA A 162 20.78 12.10 18.74
C ALA A 162 20.07 13.32 18.14
N ALA A 163 19.19 13.93 18.93
CA ALA A 163 18.38 15.08 18.49
C ALA A 163 19.22 16.24 17.91
N GLN A 164 20.37 16.53 18.54
CA GLN A 164 21.30 17.59 18.13
C GLN A 164 21.94 17.31 16.75
N ASP A 165 22.10 16.05 16.39
CA ASP A 165 22.72 15.64 15.12
C ASP A 165 21.68 15.53 14.00
N VAL A 166 20.42 15.24 14.33
CA VAL A 166 19.33 15.16 13.35
C VAL A 166 18.98 16.53 12.75
N VAL A 167 18.92 17.57 13.57
CA VAL A 167 18.53 18.93 13.12
C VAL A 167 19.35 19.43 11.92
N PRO A 168 20.70 19.42 11.94
CA PRO A 168 21.49 19.86 10.79
C PRO A 168 21.32 18.93 9.57
N LEU A 169 21.05 17.63 9.78
CA LEU A 169 20.86 16.67 8.69
C LEU A 169 19.57 16.94 7.91
N VAL A 170 18.44 17.16 8.59
CA VAL A 170 17.13 17.28 7.93
C VAL A 170 16.80 18.69 7.46
N ARG A 171 17.47 19.72 8.01
CA ARG A 171 17.23 21.13 7.68
C ARG A 171 17.26 21.44 6.17
N PRO A 172 18.22 20.94 5.37
CA PRO A 172 18.22 21.17 3.93
C PRO A 172 16.98 20.63 3.22
N ALA A 173 16.46 19.46 3.65
CA ALA A 173 15.28 18.82 3.06
C ALA A 173 13.97 19.56 3.38
N LEU A 174 13.97 20.32 4.49
CA LEU A 174 12.84 21.07 5.03
C LEU A 174 12.95 22.57 4.70
N SER A 175 13.58 22.90 3.58
CA SER A 175 13.70 24.28 3.08
C SER A 175 12.30 24.89 2.90
N GLY A 176 12.14 26.17 3.27
CA GLY A 176 10.84 26.87 3.23
C GLY A 176 9.92 26.64 4.43
N SER A 177 10.31 25.76 5.38
CA SER A 177 9.63 25.61 6.67
C SER A 177 10.26 26.47 7.78
N ARG A 178 9.50 26.73 8.84
CA ARG A 178 10.04 27.15 10.14
C ARG A 178 10.28 25.89 10.98
N LEU A 179 11.55 25.52 11.14
CA LEU A 179 11.97 24.37 11.93
C LEU A 179 12.04 24.75 13.42
N GLY A 180 11.24 24.09 14.26
CA GLY A 180 11.32 24.22 15.71
C GLY A 180 12.54 23.50 16.31
N PRO A 181 12.87 23.75 17.58
CA PRO A 181 13.87 22.94 18.28
C PRO A 181 13.36 21.50 18.43
N ALA A 182 14.28 20.53 18.42
CA ALA A 182 13.94 19.16 18.77
C ALA A 182 13.61 19.08 20.27
N SER A 183 12.47 18.51 20.61
CA SER A 183 12.09 18.20 22.00
C SER A 183 12.41 16.75 22.32
N VAL A 184 12.77 16.48 23.57
CA VAL A 184 13.07 15.13 24.08
C VAL A 184 11.97 14.75 25.07
N PRO A 185 11.54 13.47 25.12
CA PRO A 185 10.56 13.01 26.10
C PRO A 185 10.96 13.34 27.55
N ALA A 186 10.01 13.88 28.33
CA ALA A 186 10.27 14.31 29.71
C ALA A 186 10.44 13.14 30.70
N ASP A 187 9.92 11.96 30.34
CA ASP A 187 10.05 10.71 31.07
C ASP A 187 11.45 10.06 30.92
N GLY A 188 12.37 10.72 30.20
CA GLY A 188 13.70 10.21 29.93
C GLY A 188 13.72 9.08 28.90
N ALA A 189 12.60 8.79 28.25
CA ALA A 189 12.57 7.81 27.18
C ALA A 189 13.47 8.29 26.03
N PRO A 190 14.34 7.41 25.50
CA PRO A 190 15.21 7.76 24.40
C PRO A 190 14.37 8.06 23.14
N GLY A 191 14.58 9.25 22.56
CA GLY A 191 13.84 9.71 21.40
C GLY A 191 13.87 11.22 21.25
N PHE A 192 13.19 11.72 20.23
CA PHE A 192 12.95 13.15 20.03
C PHE A 192 11.73 13.39 19.15
N THR A 193 11.20 14.61 19.18
CA THR A 193 10.24 15.14 18.22
C THR A 193 10.78 16.43 17.62
N LEU A 194 10.70 16.56 16.30
CA LEU A 194 11.12 17.74 15.56
C LEU A 194 9.98 18.14 14.60
N THR A 195 9.54 19.39 14.69
CA THR A 195 8.42 19.91 13.89
C THR A 195 8.89 20.99 12.94
N ALA A 196 8.53 20.84 11.67
CA ALA A 196 8.81 21.77 10.59
C ALA A 196 7.50 22.33 10.04
N THR A 197 7.20 23.59 10.31
CA THR A 197 5.92 24.21 9.93
C THR A 197 6.02 24.94 8.60
N PHE A 198 5.13 24.61 7.67
CA PHE A 198 4.93 25.27 6.39
C PHE A 198 3.67 26.16 6.49
N PRO A 199 3.77 27.49 6.27
CA PRO A 199 2.68 28.43 6.52
C PRO A 199 1.32 28.07 5.91
N TYR A 200 1.32 27.43 4.73
CA TYR A 200 0.10 27.08 4.00
C TYR A 200 -0.11 25.58 3.85
N ASP A 201 0.90 24.77 4.19
CA ASP A 201 0.90 23.34 3.88
C ASP A 201 0.89 22.46 5.12
N GLY A 202 0.88 23.03 6.32
CA GLY A 202 0.79 22.27 7.57
C GLY A 202 2.16 22.04 8.18
N ALA A 203 2.39 20.88 8.78
CA ALA A 203 3.66 20.57 9.42
C ALA A 203 4.18 19.18 9.04
N VAL A 204 5.50 19.05 8.92
CA VAL A 204 6.17 17.75 8.90
C VAL A 204 6.74 17.50 10.29
N VAL A 205 6.37 16.38 10.88
CA VAL A 205 6.82 15.95 12.21
C VAL A 205 7.72 14.75 12.04
N VAL A 206 8.94 14.85 12.58
CA VAL A 206 9.90 13.75 12.67
C VAL A 206 9.96 13.31 14.12
N ARG A 207 9.54 12.07 14.41
CA ARG A 207 9.60 11.48 15.74
C ARG A 207 10.49 10.26 15.74
N LEU A 208 11.52 10.26 16.58
CA LEU A 208 12.28 9.06 16.92
C LEU A 208 11.73 8.48 18.21
N ALA A 209 11.37 7.20 18.18
CA ALA A 209 11.00 6.45 19.37
C ALA A 209 11.46 4.99 19.26
N ARG A 210 11.67 4.34 20.41
CA ARG A 210 11.82 2.88 20.47
C ARG A 210 10.43 2.25 20.36
N ALA A 211 10.22 1.37 19.39
CA ALA A 211 8.95 0.71 19.23
C ALA A 211 8.86 -0.57 20.07
N ALA A 212 7.67 -0.81 20.62
CA ALA A 212 7.34 -2.09 21.25
C ALA A 212 6.97 -3.17 20.22
N GLN A 213 6.47 -2.75 19.05
CA GLN A 213 6.03 -3.62 17.97
C GLN A 213 6.53 -3.06 16.64
N VAL A 214 6.89 -3.95 15.72
CA VAL A 214 7.36 -3.61 14.37
C VAL A 214 6.37 -4.15 13.32
N PRO A 215 6.23 -3.50 12.16
CA PRO A 215 5.40 -4.01 11.05
C PRO A 215 5.78 -5.43 10.65
N LEU A 216 4.78 -6.25 10.31
CA LEU A 216 4.99 -7.66 9.96
C LEU A 216 5.92 -7.83 8.75
N VAL A 217 5.88 -6.91 7.79
CA VAL A 217 6.78 -6.92 6.62
C VAL A 217 8.27 -7.00 6.99
N LEU A 218 8.65 -6.54 8.20
CA LEU A 218 10.02 -6.59 8.69
C LEU A 218 10.39 -7.93 9.34
N SER A 219 9.42 -8.78 9.65
CA SER A 219 9.66 -10.09 10.29
C SER A 219 10.48 -11.06 9.44
N GLY A 220 10.50 -10.85 8.13
CA GLY A 220 11.32 -11.62 7.19
C GLY A 220 12.77 -11.11 7.05
N LEU A 221 13.13 -10.01 7.71
CA LEU A 221 14.47 -9.41 7.65
C LEU A 221 15.29 -9.75 8.89
N ASP A 222 16.63 -9.65 8.79
CA ASP A 222 17.47 -9.72 9.99
C ASP A 222 17.14 -8.52 10.88
N TRP A 223 17.00 -8.74 12.19
CA TRP A 223 16.66 -7.68 13.14
C TRP A 223 17.65 -6.50 13.10
N ARG A 224 18.89 -6.71 12.65
CA ARG A 224 19.88 -5.64 12.48
C ARG A 224 19.56 -4.69 11.32
N GLU A 225 18.79 -5.14 10.34
CA GLU A 225 18.38 -4.37 9.15
C GLU A 225 17.22 -3.43 9.42
N HIS A 226 16.54 -3.55 10.56
CA HIS A 226 15.42 -2.68 10.92
C HIS A 226 15.46 -2.19 12.36
N GLY A 227 16.09 -2.93 13.29
CA GLY A 227 16.23 -2.58 14.69
C GLY A 227 14.92 -2.21 15.42
N PRO A 228 15.04 -1.70 16.65
CA PRO A 228 13.88 -1.34 17.46
C PRO A 228 13.49 0.14 17.33
N TRP A 229 14.21 0.96 16.55
CA TRP A 229 13.98 2.41 16.47
C TRP A 229 13.17 2.78 15.24
N GLY A 230 12.06 3.47 15.46
CA GLY A 230 11.23 4.04 14.41
C GLY A 230 11.42 5.54 14.31
N TYR A 231 11.87 6.01 13.15
CA TYR A 231 11.81 7.41 12.73
C TYR A 231 10.51 7.62 11.95
N HIS A 232 9.47 8.05 12.63
CA HIS A 232 8.19 8.38 12.03
C HIS A 232 8.26 9.78 11.43
N VAL A 233 8.11 9.88 10.12
CA VAL A 233 8.03 11.15 9.40
C VAL A 233 6.60 11.29 8.90
N THR A 234 5.83 12.13 9.59
CA THR A 234 4.39 12.29 9.36
C THR A 234 4.08 13.70 8.90
N TRP A 235 3.05 13.84 8.07
CA TRP A 235 2.51 15.14 7.72
C TRP A 235 1.21 15.43 8.45
N GLU A 236 1.17 16.58 9.11
CA GLU A 236 -0.01 17.12 9.76
C GLU A 236 -0.58 18.22 8.88
N PRO A 237 -1.74 18.02 8.23
CA PRO A 237 -2.35 19.03 7.38
C PRO A 237 -2.79 20.25 8.19
N PRO A 238 -2.94 21.44 7.55
CA PRO A 238 -3.46 22.63 8.22
C PRO A 238 -4.85 22.42 8.87
N ASP A 239 -5.68 21.61 8.23
CA ASP A 239 -7.00 21.19 8.71
C ASP A 239 -7.03 19.65 8.86
N PRO A 240 -6.98 19.13 10.10
CA PRO A 240 -7.02 17.69 10.37
C PRO A 240 -8.31 17.01 9.91
N LEU A 241 -9.43 17.72 9.80
CA LEU A 241 -10.71 17.14 9.37
C LEU A 241 -10.65 16.65 7.91
N GLN A 242 -9.76 17.22 7.10
CA GLN A 242 -9.54 16.79 5.72
C GLN A 242 -9.04 15.34 5.60
N LEU A 243 -8.44 14.78 6.66
CA LEU A 243 -8.01 13.38 6.68
C LEU A 243 -9.19 12.40 6.71
N GLN A 244 -10.38 12.86 7.12
CA GLN A 244 -11.61 12.06 7.21
C GLN A 244 -12.56 12.32 6.03
N ALA A 245 -12.25 13.27 5.17
CA ALA A 245 -13.11 13.66 4.05
C ALA A 245 -13.00 12.66 2.90
N GLU A 246 -14.16 12.25 2.36
CA GLU A 246 -14.25 11.22 1.32
C GLU A 246 -13.77 11.74 -0.06
N PRO A 247 -14.04 13.01 -0.42
CA PRO A 247 -13.13 13.76 -1.27
C PRO A 247 -12.43 14.88 -0.47
N PRO A 248 -11.09 14.88 -0.36
CA PRO A 248 -10.38 16.00 0.24
C PRO A 248 -10.54 17.26 -0.62
N SER A 249 -10.48 18.43 0.03
CA SER A 249 -10.50 19.70 -0.71
C SER A 249 -9.29 19.85 -1.64
N GLN A 250 -9.44 20.64 -2.70
CA GLN A 250 -8.33 20.96 -3.61
C GLN A 250 -7.14 21.60 -2.89
N GLN A 251 -7.40 22.43 -1.87
CA GLN A 251 -6.36 23.03 -1.04
C GLN A 251 -5.56 21.98 -0.27
N HIS A 252 -6.23 20.96 0.30
CA HIS A 252 -5.57 19.84 0.97
C HIS A 252 -4.70 19.04 -0.01
N VAL A 253 -5.23 18.74 -1.20
CA VAL A 253 -4.48 18.01 -2.24
C VAL A 253 -3.23 18.77 -2.66
N VAL A 254 -3.34 20.09 -2.90
CA VAL A 254 -2.19 20.94 -3.26
C VAL A 254 -1.15 20.98 -2.14
N ALA A 255 -1.58 21.17 -0.89
CA ALA A 255 -0.69 21.20 0.27
C ALA A 255 0.10 19.89 0.41
N ARG A 256 -0.61 18.76 0.33
CA ARG A 256 0.00 17.42 0.38
C ARG A 256 1.02 17.21 -0.74
N THR A 257 0.66 17.57 -1.97
CA THR A 257 1.56 17.42 -3.14
C THR A 257 2.83 18.25 -2.99
N ARG A 258 2.75 19.45 -2.41
CA ARG A 258 3.93 20.28 -2.14
C ARG A 258 4.84 19.72 -1.05
N VAL A 259 4.25 19.09 -0.03
CA VAL A 259 5.00 18.55 1.13
C VAL A 259 5.56 17.15 0.88
N ALA A 260 4.93 16.33 0.02
CA ALA A 260 5.35 14.96 -0.27
C ALA A 260 6.86 14.79 -0.54
N PRO A 261 7.48 15.64 -1.38
CA PRO A 261 8.91 15.51 -1.68
C PRO A 261 9.79 15.84 -0.48
N ALA A 262 9.35 16.74 0.42
CA ALA A 262 10.08 17.08 1.63
C ALA A 262 10.10 15.88 2.60
N VAL A 263 8.98 15.19 2.79
CA VAL A 263 8.89 13.96 3.60
C VAL A 263 9.84 12.90 3.08
N ALA A 264 9.82 12.62 1.77
CA ALA A 264 10.72 11.65 1.14
C ALA A 264 12.20 12.03 1.30
N ARG A 265 12.57 13.31 1.14
CA ARG A 265 13.96 13.78 1.32
C ARG A 265 14.44 13.68 2.77
N VAL A 266 13.57 13.96 3.74
CA VAL A 266 13.88 13.81 5.18
C VAL A 266 14.19 12.34 5.47
N VAL A 267 13.29 11.43 5.07
CA VAL A 267 13.48 9.99 5.26
C VAL A 267 14.73 9.50 4.53
N GLY A 268 14.96 9.92 3.29
CA GLY A 268 16.14 9.54 2.51
C GLY A 268 17.46 10.04 3.11
N THR A 269 17.41 11.13 3.88
CA THR A 269 18.56 11.66 4.63
C THR A 269 18.80 10.88 5.91
N LEU A 270 17.75 10.61 6.69
CA LEU A 270 17.83 9.76 7.87
C LEU A 270 18.31 8.35 7.51
N TRP A 271 17.82 7.80 6.39
CA TRP A 271 18.22 6.47 5.92
C TRP A 271 19.71 6.40 5.57
N ARG A 272 20.29 7.46 4.99
CA ARG A 272 21.74 7.52 4.74
C ARG A 272 22.57 7.59 6.03
N ALA A 273 22.04 8.25 7.06
CA ALA A 273 22.75 8.43 8.32
C ALA A 273 22.65 7.20 9.24
N ALA A 274 21.48 6.57 9.31
CA ALA A 274 21.17 5.51 10.27
C ALA A 274 21.11 4.11 9.65
N GLY A 275 21.11 3.98 8.32
CA GLY A 275 20.78 2.71 7.65
C GLY A 275 19.34 2.27 7.97
N GLY A 276 19.01 1.02 7.66
CA GLY A 276 17.72 0.43 8.03
C GLY A 276 16.78 0.16 6.85
N THR A 277 15.49 0.02 7.16
CA THR A 277 14.42 -0.29 6.20
C THR A 277 13.28 0.73 6.30
N VAL A 278 12.85 1.29 5.15
CA VAL A 278 11.74 2.24 5.11
C VAL A 278 10.43 1.51 4.83
N VAL A 279 9.39 1.84 5.60
CA VAL A 279 8.04 1.29 5.47
C VAL A 279 7.05 2.45 5.32
N ASP A 280 6.12 2.36 4.38
CA ASP A 280 5.05 3.35 4.21
C ASP A 280 3.89 3.15 5.19
N ALA A 281 2.96 4.11 5.23
CA ALA A 281 1.73 4.01 6.03
C ALA A 281 0.83 2.81 5.69
N GLY A 282 1.03 2.18 4.52
CA GLY A 282 0.35 0.95 4.12
C GLY A 282 1.03 -0.32 4.65
N GLY A 283 2.16 -0.21 5.35
CA GLY A 283 2.92 -1.36 5.84
C GLY A 283 3.80 -2.02 4.78
N PHE A 284 4.08 -1.34 3.66
CA PHE A 284 4.91 -1.88 2.59
C PHE A 284 6.32 -1.29 2.60
N VAL A 285 7.31 -2.10 2.25
CA VAL A 285 8.70 -1.64 2.15
C VAL A 285 8.84 -0.67 0.97
N VAL A 286 9.51 0.45 1.21
CA VAL A 286 9.84 1.46 0.21
C VAL A 286 11.33 1.37 -0.10
N GLY A 287 11.65 0.99 -1.34
CA GLY A 287 13.02 0.90 -1.82
C GLY A 287 13.66 2.26 -2.07
N ARG A 288 14.98 2.28 -2.28
CA ARG A 288 15.72 3.53 -2.52
C ARG A 288 15.26 4.26 -3.78
N ALA A 289 15.08 3.54 -4.87
CA ALA A 289 14.63 4.11 -6.15
C ALA A 289 13.23 4.76 -6.02
N GLU A 290 12.29 4.08 -5.35
CA GLU A 290 10.95 4.62 -5.09
C GLU A 290 11.02 5.88 -4.22
N LEU A 291 11.86 5.88 -3.18
CA LEU A 291 12.03 7.04 -2.33
C LEU A 291 12.65 8.25 -3.07
N ASP A 292 13.63 8.00 -3.93
CA ASP A 292 14.27 9.03 -4.74
C ASP A 292 13.28 9.61 -5.79
N GLU A 293 12.40 8.77 -6.36
CA GLU A 293 11.30 9.23 -7.22
C GLU A 293 10.34 10.16 -6.46
N ARG A 294 9.88 9.75 -5.28
CA ARG A 294 9.01 10.58 -4.41
C ARG A 294 9.70 11.91 -4.03
N ALA A 295 11.00 11.88 -3.78
CA ALA A 295 11.80 13.07 -3.46
C ALA A 295 11.96 14.03 -4.66
N GLY A 296 11.93 13.49 -5.89
CA GLY A 296 12.08 14.23 -7.15
C GLY A 296 10.76 14.70 -7.78
N ALA A 297 9.61 14.21 -7.33
CA ALA A 297 8.28 14.46 -7.90
C ALA A 297 7.80 15.93 -7.88
N ALA A 298 8.63 16.88 -7.46
CA ALA A 298 8.32 18.32 -7.42
C ALA A 298 8.52 19.06 -8.76
N LEU A 299 8.84 18.36 -9.86
CA LEU A 299 9.26 18.98 -11.14
C LEU A 299 8.52 18.47 -12.40
N ARG A 300 7.34 17.86 -12.28
CA ARG A 300 6.51 17.52 -13.45
C ARG A 300 5.09 18.07 -13.32
#